data_AF-A0A2A5BIB0-F1
#
_entry.id   AF-A0A2A5BIB0-F1
#
_cell.length_a   1.000
_cell.length_b   1.000
_cell.length_c   1.000
_cell.angle_alpha   90.00
_cell.angle_beta   90.00
_cell.angle_gamma   90.00
#
_symmetry.space_group_name_H-M   'P 1'
#
loop_
_entity.id
_entity.type
_entity.pdbx_description
1 polymer ?
#
loop_
_entity_poly.entity_id
_entity_poly.type
_entity_poly.pdbx_seq_one_letter_code
_entity_poly.pdbx_strand_id
1 'polypeptide(L)'
;MTSTQEQDNTAVIAQAFFIGNLLFVGVLYIALWGLYTLRYSTSSAFSQQHLRQSLMSSSLSTLIFMGINLFIILTDGYASLTGLVCLEVYFMFIVPLFLAVGLMGFIKAIQGKEFIYPFIGKRIS
;
A
#
# COMPACT_ATOMS: atom_id res chain seq x y z
N MET A 1 25.99 25.42 -10.83
CA MET A 1 24.74 25.20 -10.08
C MET A 1 23.96 24.08 -10.76
N THR A 2 24.22 22.84 -10.37
CA THR A 2 23.37 21.67 -10.64
C THR A 2 23.65 20.72 -9.49
N SER A 3 23.04 21.01 -8.34
CA SER A 3 23.07 20.10 -7.20
C SER A 3 22.44 18.81 -7.65
N THR A 4 23.23 17.75 -7.68
CA THR A 4 22.78 16.36 -7.70
C THR A 4 21.79 16.19 -6.56
N GLN A 5 20.50 16.40 -6.83
CA GLN A 5 19.48 15.81 -6.00
C GLN A 5 19.77 14.32 -6.10
N GLU A 6 20.24 13.71 -5.00
CA GLU A 6 20.15 12.27 -4.84
C GLU A 6 18.76 11.89 -5.34
N GLN A 7 18.71 11.06 -6.37
CA GLN A 7 17.48 10.60 -6.97
C GLN A 7 16.80 9.73 -5.91
N ASP A 8 16.04 10.39 -5.03
CA ASP A 8 15.40 9.80 -3.86
C ASP A 8 14.24 8.94 -4.35
N ASN A 9 14.59 7.72 -4.76
CA ASN A 9 13.67 6.73 -5.28
C ASN A 9 12.77 6.14 -4.19
N THR A 10 12.87 6.62 -2.94
CA THR A 10 12.07 6.13 -1.80
C THR A 10 10.59 6.21 -2.09
N ALA A 11 10.11 7.28 -2.74
CA ALA A 11 8.71 7.42 -3.14
C ALA A 11 8.27 6.27 -4.08
N VAL A 12 9.09 5.95 -5.08
CA VAL A 12 8.80 4.90 -6.07
C VAL A 12 8.86 3.52 -5.43
N ILE A 13 9.87 3.25 -4.61
CA ILE A 13 10.06 1.98 -3.90
C ILE A 13 8.90 1.75 -2.91
N ALA A 14 8.48 2.78 -2.17
CA ALA A 14 7.38 2.68 -1.23
C ALA A 14 6.06 2.28 -1.93
N GLN A 15 5.76 2.91 -3.07
CA GLN A 15 4.58 2.56 -3.87
C GLN A 15 4.68 1.16 -4.47
N ALA A 16 5.86 0.74 -4.94
CA ALA A 16 6.08 -0.60 -5.44
C ALA A 16 5.88 -1.67 -4.36
N PHE A 17 6.38 -1.42 -3.14
CA PHE A 17 6.15 -2.31 -2.00
C PHE A 17 4.70 -2.37 -1.58
N PHE A 18 3.96 -1.25 -1.62
CA PHE A 18 2.51 -1.27 -1.40
C PHE A 18 1.79 -2.12 -2.45
N ILE A 19 2.03 -1.88 -3.74
CA ILE A 19 1.41 -2.66 -4.82
C ILE A 19 1.75 -4.14 -4.65
N GLY A 20 3.00 -4.47 -4.38
CA GLY A 20 3.41 -5.84 -4.19
C GLY A 20 2.80 -6.46 -2.93
N ASN A 21 2.65 -5.73 -1.82
CA ASN A 21 1.94 -6.22 -0.63
C ASN A 21 0.47 -6.55 -0.92
N LEU A 22 -0.14 -5.86 -1.88
CA LEU A 22 -1.50 -6.14 -2.31
C LEU A 22 -1.64 -7.51 -2.99
N LEU A 23 -0.58 -7.95 -3.69
CA LEU A 23 -0.53 -9.24 -4.39
C LEU A 23 0.01 -10.35 -3.48
N PHE A 24 0.95 -10.00 -2.61
CA PHE A 24 1.65 -10.91 -1.71
C PHE A 24 1.66 -10.30 -0.30
N VAL A 25 0.54 -10.46 0.41
CA VAL A 25 0.37 -9.94 1.77
C VAL A 25 1.46 -10.53 2.67
N GLY A 26 2.19 -9.67 3.38
CA GLY A 26 3.18 -10.09 4.38
C GLY A 26 4.55 -9.46 4.18
N VAL A 27 5.46 -10.14 3.47
CA VAL A 27 6.90 -9.77 3.45
C VAL A 27 7.13 -8.34 2.95
N LEU A 28 6.34 -7.88 1.98
CA LEU A 28 6.47 -6.53 1.43
C LEU A 28 5.92 -5.45 2.36
N TYR A 29 4.93 -5.77 3.20
CA TYR A 29 4.52 -4.88 4.27
C TYR A 29 5.62 -4.70 5.32
N ILE A 30 6.32 -5.78 5.68
CA ILE A 30 7.46 -5.72 6.60
C ILE A 30 8.61 -4.92 5.97
N ALA A 31 8.91 -5.17 4.69
CA ALA A 31 9.92 -4.41 3.95
C ALA A 31 9.58 -2.91 3.89
N LEU A 32 8.30 -2.56 3.74
CA LEU A 32 7.84 -1.17 3.74
C LEU A 32 7.98 -0.49 5.10
N TRP A 33 7.73 -1.21 6.20
CA TRP A 33 8.04 -0.74 7.55
C TRP A 33 9.55 -0.55 7.76
N GLY A 34 10.37 -1.48 7.26
CA GLY A 34 11.82 -1.33 7.25
C GLY A 34 12.26 -0.08 6.49
N LEU A 35 11.73 0.13 5.29
CA LEU A 35 11.98 1.34 4.49
C LEU A 35 11.58 2.60 5.25
N TYR A 36 10.44 2.60 5.93
CA TYR A 36 9.98 3.73 6.72
C TYR A 36 10.97 4.06 7.84
N THR A 37 11.31 3.10 8.68
CA THR A 37 12.23 3.36 9.81
C THR A 37 13.62 3.80 9.36
N LEU A 38 14.12 3.27 8.24
CA LEU A 38 15.46 3.58 7.73
C LEU A 38 15.55 4.90 6.98
N ARG A 39 14.50 5.30 6.24
CA ARG A 39 14.57 6.42 5.30
C ARG A 39 13.69 7.61 5.68
N TYR A 40 12.73 7.48 6.60
CA TYR A 40 11.77 8.55 6.86
C TYR A 40 12.44 9.89 7.25
N SER A 41 13.39 9.88 8.18
CA SER A 41 14.06 11.11 8.65
C SER A 41 15.02 11.74 7.64
N THR A 42 15.54 10.96 6.69
CA THR A 42 16.51 11.41 5.68
C THR A 42 15.86 11.73 4.33
N SER A 43 14.59 11.36 4.14
CA SER A 43 13.88 11.53 2.87
C SER A 43 13.33 12.94 2.71
N SER A 44 13.15 13.37 1.46
CA SER A 44 12.44 14.61 1.14
C SER A 44 10.98 14.60 1.63
N ALA A 45 10.38 15.77 1.86
CA ALA A 45 8.97 15.86 2.25
C ALA A 45 8.03 15.15 1.27
N PHE A 46 8.36 15.25 -0.03
CA PHE A 46 7.71 14.52 -1.12
C PHE A 46 7.74 12.98 -0.91
N SER A 47 8.94 12.43 -0.67
CA SER A 47 9.11 11.00 -0.42
C SER A 47 8.44 10.54 0.88
N GLN A 48 8.49 11.35 1.94
CA GLN A 48 7.82 11.06 3.20
C GLN A 48 6.30 10.95 3.04
N GLN A 49 5.69 11.82 2.22
CA GLN A 49 4.25 11.77 1.95
C GLN A 49 3.87 10.47 1.23
N HIS A 50 4.56 10.11 0.16
CA HIS A 50 4.34 8.86 -0.57
C HIS A 50 4.54 7.64 0.33
N LEU A 51 5.62 7.62 1.10
CA LEU A 51 5.95 6.55 2.04
C LEU A 51 4.86 6.35 3.10
N ARG A 52 4.35 7.44 3.70
CA ARG A 52 3.27 7.38 4.69
C ARG A 52 1.95 6.91 4.07
N GLN A 53 1.62 7.36 2.87
CA GLN A 53 0.44 6.90 2.14
C GLN A 53 0.52 5.42 1.80
N SER A 54 1.64 4.97 1.23
CA SER A 54 1.88 3.56 0.91
C SER A 54 1.80 2.68 2.16
N LEU A 55 2.35 3.13 3.30
CA LEU A 55 2.23 2.43 4.56
C LEU A 55 0.78 2.32 5.03
N MET A 56 0.05 3.44 5.09
CA MET A 56 -1.35 3.42 5.53
C MET A 56 -2.23 2.56 4.63
N SER A 57 -2.04 2.65 3.30
CA SER A 57 -2.78 1.82 2.35
C SER A 57 -2.41 0.34 2.49
N SER A 58 -1.14 0.02 2.74
CA SER A 58 -0.71 -1.35 3.02
C SER A 58 -1.32 -1.87 4.33
N SER A 59 -1.29 -1.08 5.41
CA SER A 59 -1.90 -1.45 6.68
C SER A 59 -3.41 -1.67 6.56
N LEU A 60 -4.12 -0.77 5.85
CA LEU A 60 -5.56 -0.88 5.68
C LEU A 60 -5.95 -2.11 4.83
N SER A 61 -5.29 -2.32 3.69
CA SER A 61 -5.53 -3.50 2.84
C SER A 61 -5.23 -4.81 3.58
N THR A 62 -4.15 -4.84 4.37
CA THR A 62 -3.74 -5.99 5.18
C THR A 62 -4.74 -6.25 6.32
N LEU A 63 -5.25 -5.21 6.96
CA LEU A 63 -6.28 -5.33 8.01
C LEU A 63 -7.59 -5.88 7.44
N ILE A 64 -8.03 -5.39 6.27
CA ILE A 64 -9.22 -5.91 5.59
C ILE A 64 -9.05 -7.39 5.26
N PHE A 65 -7.89 -7.77 4.70
CA PHE A 65 -7.58 -9.17 4.39
C PHE A 65 -7.60 -10.05 5.65
N MET A 66 -6.94 -9.64 6.73
CA MET A 66 -6.96 -10.36 8.00
C MET A 66 -8.38 -10.48 8.56
N GLY A 67 -9.19 -9.42 8.49
CA GLY A 67 -10.57 -9.43 8.96
C GLY A 67 -11.44 -10.45 8.22
N ILE A 68 -11.29 -10.54 6.90
CA ILE A 68 -12.00 -11.55 6.09
C ILE A 68 -11.55 -12.96 6.46
N ASN A 69 -10.24 -13.22 6.55
CA ASN A 69 -9.74 -14.54 6.91
C ASN A 69 -10.18 -14.95 8.32
N LEU A 70 -10.16 -14.02 9.29
CA LEU A 70 -10.65 -14.26 10.64
C LEU A 70 -12.15 -14.57 10.65
N PHE A 71 -12.95 -13.83 9.87
CA PHE A 71 -14.38 -14.10 9.72
C PHE A 71 -14.64 -15.50 9.15
N ILE A 72 -13.88 -15.93 8.14
CA ILE A 72 -14.01 -17.27 7.54
C ILE A 72 -13.70 -18.35 8.58
N ILE A 73 -12.63 -18.18 9.36
CA ILE A 73 -12.23 -19.15 10.40
C ILE A 73 -13.29 -19.25 11.51
N LEU A 74 -13.92 -18.13 11.90
CA LEU A 74 -14.90 -18.08 12.98
C LEU A 74 -16.31 -18.55 12.59
N THR A 75 -16.58 -18.69 11.30
CA THR A 75 -17.90 -19.09 10.77
C THR A 75 -17.88 -20.55 10.31
N ASP A 76 -17.73 -20.77 9.01
CA ASP A 76 -17.87 -22.09 8.38
C ASP A 76 -16.53 -22.69 7.89
N GLY A 77 -15.42 -21.96 8.07
CA GLY A 77 -14.09 -22.33 7.58
C GLY A 77 -13.91 -22.18 6.06
N TYR A 78 -12.70 -22.48 5.58
CA TYR A 78 -12.33 -22.27 4.16
C TYR A 78 -12.97 -23.24 3.17
N ALA A 79 -13.49 -24.39 3.64
CA ALA A 79 -14.18 -25.35 2.79
C ALA A 79 -15.62 -24.93 2.45
N SER A 80 -16.11 -23.83 3.02
CA SER A 80 -17.47 -23.35 2.85
C SER A 80 -17.66 -22.49 1.59
N LEU A 81 -18.89 -22.48 1.07
CA LEU A 81 -19.29 -21.56 0.00
C LEU A 81 -19.15 -20.10 0.46
N THR A 82 -19.49 -19.81 1.72
CA THR A 82 -19.35 -18.49 2.34
C THR A 82 -17.90 -17.99 2.25
N GLY A 83 -16.93 -18.83 2.62
CA GLY A 83 -15.52 -18.48 2.55
C GLY A 83 -15.03 -18.21 1.13
N LEU A 84 -15.47 -19.03 0.17
CA LEU A 84 -15.15 -18.84 -1.24
C LEU A 84 -15.70 -17.51 -1.78
N VAL A 85 -16.99 -17.23 -1.53
CA VAL A 85 -17.63 -15.98 -1.96
C VAL A 85 -16.97 -14.76 -1.31
N CYS A 86 -16.63 -14.82 -0.01
CA CYS A 86 -15.95 -13.74 0.68
C CYS A 86 -14.57 -13.42 0.05
N LEU A 87 -13.78 -14.46 -0.25
CA LEU A 87 -12.49 -14.28 -0.90
C LEU A 87 -12.65 -13.76 -2.34
N GLU A 88 -13.63 -14.24 -3.08
CA GLU A 88 -13.89 -13.81 -4.45
C GLU A 88 -14.28 -12.32 -4.51
N VAL A 89 -15.18 -11.88 -3.63
CA VAL A 89 -15.54 -10.45 -3.51
C VAL A 89 -14.31 -9.59 -3.17
N TYR A 90 -13.45 -10.08 -2.27
CA TYR A 90 -12.21 -9.38 -1.92
C TYR A 90 -11.27 -9.22 -3.12
N PHE A 91 -11.00 -10.32 -3.85
CA PHE A 91 -10.10 -10.28 -5.00
C PHE A 91 -10.69 -9.55 -6.20
N MET A 92 -12.01 -9.54 -6.38
CA MET A 92 -12.66 -8.89 -7.51
C MET A 92 -12.87 -7.38 -7.32
N PHE A 93 -13.09 -6.92 -6.09
CA PHE A 93 -13.43 -5.51 -5.83
C PHE A 93 -12.37 -4.79 -4.98
N ILE A 94 -11.94 -5.38 -3.87
CA ILE A 94 -11.05 -4.68 -2.93
C ILE A 94 -9.63 -4.58 -3.51
N VAL A 95 -9.08 -5.68 -4.01
CA VAL A 95 -7.73 -5.69 -4.58
C VAL A 95 -7.60 -4.74 -5.78
N PRO A 96 -8.49 -4.76 -6.80
CA PRO A 96 -8.36 -3.85 -7.95
C PRO A 96 -8.55 -2.38 -7.58
N LEU A 97 -9.41 -2.08 -6.61
CA LEU A 97 -9.61 -0.71 -6.12
C LEU A 97 -8.32 -0.15 -5.52
N PHE A 98 -7.68 -0.89 -4.62
CA PHE A 98 -6.41 -0.47 -4.02
C PHE A 98 -5.28 -0.45 -5.04
N LEU A 99 -5.25 -1.41 -5.97
CA LEU A 99 -4.25 -1.50 -7.04
C LEU A 99 -4.31 -0.27 -7.96
N ALA A 100 -5.52 0.15 -8.36
CA ALA A 100 -5.70 1.32 -9.20
C ALA A 100 -5.14 2.59 -8.54
N VAL A 101 -5.44 2.80 -7.25
CA VAL A 101 -4.92 3.95 -6.50
C VAL A 101 -3.40 3.85 -6.32
N GLY A 102 -2.88 2.66 -6.02
CA GLY A 102 -1.45 2.39 -5.92
C GLY A 102 -0.69 2.70 -7.20
N LEU A 103 -1.23 2.26 -8.34
CA LEU A 103 -0.64 2.51 -9.65
C LEU A 103 -0.63 4.00 -10.00
N MET A 104 -1.71 4.73 -9.69
CA MET A 104 -1.72 6.19 -9.85
C MET A 104 -0.63 6.85 -9.01
N GLY A 105 -0.51 6.45 -7.75
CA GLY A 105 0.53 6.94 -6.84
C GLY A 105 1.95 6.61 -7.32
N PHE A 106 2.15 5.41 -7.86
CA PHE A 106 3.42 4.95 -8.44
C PHE A 106 3.81 5.75 -9.68
N ILE A 107 2.89 5.95 -10.63
CA ILE A 107 3.12 6.74 -11.84
C ILE A 107 3.47 8.19 -11.47
N LYS A 108 2.78 8.76 -10.48
CA LYS A 108 3.07 10.12 -9.98
C LYS A 108 4.42 10.20 -9.28
N ALA A 109 4.80 9.18 -8.51
CA ALA A 109 6.12 9.09 -7.89
C ALA A 109 7.24 9.04 -8.94
N ILE A 110 7.08 8.28 -10.03
CA ILE A 110 8.03 8.26 -11.16
C ILE A 110 8.16 9.64 -11.82
N GLN A 111 7.05 10.39 -11.91
CA GLN A 111 7.05 11.74 -12.46
C GLN A 111 7.59 12.81 -11.48
N GLY A 112 7.96 12.44 -10.24
CA GLY A 112 8.35 13.38 -9.20
C GLY A 112 7.22 14.33 -8.78
N LYS A 113 5.96 13.90 -8.94
CA LYS A 113 4.77 14.70 -8.62
C LYS A 113 4.07 14.17 -7.39
N GLU A 114 3.68 15.07 -6.51
CA GLU A 114 2.85 14.71 -5.36
C GLU A 114 1.54 14.05 -5.82
N PHE A 115 1.11 13.06 -5.04
CA PHE A 115 -0.18 12.43 -5.21
C PHE A 115 -0.85 12.34 -3.86
N ILE A 116 -2.12 12.74 -3.80
CA ILE A 116 -2.94 12.62 -2.59
C ILE A 116 -3.94 11.52 -2.87
N TYR A 117 -3.84 10.43 -2.09
CA TYR A 117 -4.78 9.32 -2.23
C TYR A 117 -6.21 9.84 -2.03
N PRO A 118 -7.15 9.58 -2.96
CA PRO A 118 -8.47 10.19 -2.94
C PRO A 118 -9.27 9.89 -1.66
N PHE A 119 -9.08 8.71 -1.06
CA PHE A 119 -9.80 8.29 0.15
C PHE A 119 -9.01 8.47 1.46
N ILE A 120 -7.68 8.53 1.39
CA ILE A 120 -6.80 8.43 2.57
C ILE A 120 -5.99 9.72 2.77
N GLY A 121 -5.57 10.38 1.68
CA GLY A 121 -4.62 11.49 1.73
C GLY A 121 -5.19 12.81 2.27
N LYS A 122 -6.51 13.04 2.18
CA LYS A 122 -7.13 14.32 2.60
C LYS A 122 -7.14 14.56 4.12
N ARG A 123 -6.88 13.53 4.94
CA ARG A 123 -6.83 13.62 6.41
C ARG A 123 -5.42 13.81 6.98
N ILE A 124 -4.40 13.80 6.13
CA ILE A 124 -3.00 13.71 6.56
C ILE A 124 -2.11 14.76 5.88
N SER A 125 -2.67 15.56 4.97
CA SER A 125 -2.05 16.78 4.43
C SER A 125 -2.41 17.96 5.30
#